data_AF-A0A7W7KMT3-F1
#
_entry.id   AF-A0A7W7KMT3-F1
#
_cell.length_a   1.000
_cell.length_b   1.000
_cell.length_c   1.000
_cell.angle_alpha   90.00
_cell.angle_beta   90.00
_cell.angle_gamma   90.00
#
_symmetry.space_group_name_H-M   'P 1'
#
loop_
_entity.id
_entity.type
_entity.pdbx_description
1 polymer ?
#
loop_
_entity_poly.entity_id
_entity_poly.type
_entity_poly.pdbx_seq_one_letter_code
_entity_poly.pdbx_strand_id
1 'polypeptide(L)'
;MKLRLLPACLLLACTLAHAGEPQAIPKPLEEQVARLVELFKDGFATGYPEATRVQTLKTGQGSEIILAVFTIEGFDMGNNYSQYLAAFTPSANEEGVVHYTLLDALVIGGGGWRAIDRLDARLVGEPTPERTRIDVPVLENTDDDSPNFPSRAGVIHLSLEGSPSVRLQESH
;
A
#
# COMPACT_ATOMS: atom_id res chain seq x y z
N MET A 1 61.64 -24.78 29.23
CA MET A 1 60.68 -23.67 29.11
C MET A 1 59.86 -23.88 27.85
N LYS A 2 58.56 -24.17 27.95
CA LYS A 2 57.65 -24.31 26.79
C LYS A 2 56.49 -23.34 26.99
N LEU A 3 56.45 -22.28 26.18
CA LEU A 3 55.35 -21.32 26.13
C LEU A 3 54.09 -22.03 25.63
N ARG A 4 53.00 -21.92 26.39
CA ARG A 4 51.63 -22.14 25.91
C ARG A 4 50.99 -20.75 25.76
N LEU A 5 50.60 -20.38 24.56
CA LEU A 5 49.81 -19.17 24.31
C LEU A 5 48.48 -19.59 23.66
N LEU A 6 47.41 -19.05 24.26
CA LEU A 6 46.01 -19.36 24.05
C LEU A 6 45.50 -18.98 22.65
N PRO A 7 44.52 -19.69 22.09
CA PRO A 7 43.75 -19.17 20.97
C PRO A 7 42.72 -18.15 21.50
N ALA A 8 42.82 -16.91 21.02
CA ALA A 8 41.83 -15.88 21.26
C ALA A 8 40.57 -16.19 20.45
N CYS A 9 39.47 -16.53 21.14
CA CYS A 9 38.15 -16.64 20.54
C CYS A 9 37.64 -15.24 20.16
N LEU A 10 37.76 -14.86 18.88
CA LEU A 10 36.94 -13.81 18.29
C LEU A 10 35.51 -14.36 18.13
N LEU A 11 34.64 -14.09 19.10
CA LEU A 11 33.21 -14.23 18.94
C LEU A 11 32.69 -13.02 18.19
N LEU A 12 32.64 -13.15 16.86
CA LEU A 12 31.92 -12.24 15.97
C LEU A 12 30.41 -12.42 16.29
N ALA A 13 29.86 -11.53 17.12
CA ALA A 13 28.41 -11.44 17.31
C ALA A 13 27.79 -10.83 16.06
N CYS A 14 27.52 -11.67 15.06
CA CYS A 14 26.66 -11.32 13.93
C CYS A 14 25.26 -11.10 14.49
N THR A 15 24.89 -9.85 14.74
CA THR A 15 23.49 -9.48 14.97
C THR A 15 22.73 -9.79 13.70
N LEU A 16 22.00 -10.91 13.71
CA LEU A 16 21.01 -11.25 12.70
C LEU A 16 19.95 -10.14 12.69
N ALA A 17 20.16 -9.15 11.84
CA ALA A 17 19.08 -8.28 11.40
C ALA A 17 18.07 -9.19 10.69
N HIS A 18 17.05 -9.64 11.42
CA HIS A 18 15.89 -10.26 10.81
C HIS A 18 15.24 -9.17 9.98
N ALA A 19 15.48 -9.18 8.67
CA ALA A 19 14.59 -8.55 7.72
C ALA A 19 13.22 -9.20 7.97
N GLY A 20 12.30 -8.46 8.61
CA GLY A 20 10.96 -8.95 8.89
C GLY A 20 10.34 -9.41 7.59
N GLU A 21 9.83 -10.64 7.58
CA GLU A 21 9.07 -11.14 6.44
C GLU A 21 7.93 -10.15 6.12
N PRO A 22 7.62 -9.92 4.83
CA PRO A 22 6.49 -9.09 4.46
C PRO A 22 5.25 -9.56 5.22
N GLN A 23 4.64 -8.66 5.99
CA GLN A 23 3.46 -9.02 6.77
C GLN A 23 2.37 -9.47 5.80
N ALA A 24 1.94 -10.73 5.95
CA ALA A 24 0.89 -11.30 5.11
C ALA A 24 -0.41 -10.49 5.26
N ILE A 25 -1.09 -10.28 4.13
CA ILE A 25 -2.35 -9.54 4.09
C ILE A 25 -3.41 -10.34 4.86
N PRO A 26 -4.20 -9.70 5.76
CA PRO A 26 -5.34 -10.38 6.38
C PRO A 26 -6.29 -10.91 5.31
N LYS A 27 -6.64 -12.20 5.38
CA LYS A 27 -7.47 -12.85 4.36
C LYS A 27 -8.78 -12.11 4.05
N PRO A 28 -9.53 -11.59 5.04
CA PRO A 28 -10.75 -10.83 4.76
C PRO A 28 -10.51 -9.54 3.95
N LEU A 29 -9.32 -8.92 4.09
CA LEU A 29 -8.95 -7.75 3.29
C LEU A 29 -8.55 -8.15 1.86
N GLU A 30 -7.77 -9.21 1.71
CA GLU A 30 -7.42 -9.77 0.40
C GLU A 30 -8.69 -10.09 -0.40
N GLU A 31 -9.71 -10.66 0.25
CA GLU A 31 -11.01 -10.92 -0.38
C GLU A 31 -11.76 -9.64 -0.78
N GLN A 32 -11.66 -8.55 -0.01
CA GLN A 32 -12.22 -7.26 -0.44
C GLN A 32 -11.50 -6.72 -1.67
N VAL A 33 -10.17 -6.83 -1.70
CA VAL A 33 -9.38 -6.39 -2.85
C VAL A 33 -9.68 -7.25 -4.08
N ALA A 34 -9.84 -8.56 -3.92
CA ALA A 34 -10.27 -9.45 -5.00
C ALA A 34 -11.62 -9.02 -5.58
N ARG A 35 -12.59 -8.64 -4.73
CA ARG A 35 -13.87 -8.09 -5.20
C ARG A 35 -13.70 -6.79 -5.99
N LEU A 36 -12.82 -5.89 -5.57
CA LEU A 36 -12.51 -4.67 -6.33
C LEU A 36 -11.84 -4.97 -7.68
N VAL A 37 -10.91 -5.92 -7.71
CA VAL A 37 -10.26 -6.37 -8.95
C VAL A 37 -11.32 -6.85 -9.94
N GLU A 38 -12.26 -7.70 -9.53
CA GLU A 38 -13.33 -8.18 -10.40
C GLU A 38 -14.27 -7.06 -10.89
N LEU A 39 -14.45 -6.00 -10.09
CA LEU A 39 -15.27 -4.85 -10.49
C LEU A 39 -14.56 -3.90 -11.46
N PHE A 40 -13.23 -3.78 -11.38
CA PHE A 40 -12.45 -2.81 -12.16
C PHE A 40 -11.79 -3.38 -13.41
N LYS A 41 -11.53 -4.69 -13.44
CA LYS A 41 -10.97 -5.34 -14.64
C LYS A 41 -11.99 -5.42 -15.77
N ASP A 42 -11.49 -5.54 -17.00
CA ASP A 42 -12.31 -5.97 -18.14
C ASP A 42 -12.30 -7.51 -18.30
N GLY A 43 -12.82 -8.02 -19.41
CA GLY A 43 -12.86 -9.46 -19.68
C GLY A 43 -11.49 -10.11 -19.97
N PHE A 44 -10.42 -9.34 -20.09
CA PHE A 44 -9.08 -9.80 -20.44
C PHE A 44 -8.06 -9.58 -19.32
N ALA A 45 -8.23 -8.50 -18.56
CA ALA A 45 -7.30 -8.08 -17.55
C ALA A 45 -7.27 -9.02 -16.33
N THR A 46 -6.11 -9.06 -15.68
CA THR A 46 -5.83 -9.89 -14.51
C THR A 46 -5.33 -9.00 -13.38
N GLY A 47 -5.84 -9.20 -12.18
CA GLY A 47 -5.27 -8.63 -10.97
C GLY A 47 -4.71 -9.72 -10.05
N TYR A 48 -3.85 -9.30 -9.11
CA TYR A 48 -3.15 -10.19 -8.19
C TYR A 48 -3.40 -9.74 -6.74
N PRO A 49 -4.58 -10.03 -6.15
CA PRO A 49 -4.93 -9.57 -4.80
C PRO A 49 -3.90 -9.98 -3.74
N GLU A 50 -3.27 -11.14 -3.89
CA GLU A 50 -2.21 -11.65 -3.03
C GLU A 50 -0.92 -10.81 -3.05
N ALA A 51 -0.69 -10.03 -4.12
CA ALA A 51 0.45 -9.14 -4.26
C ALA A 51 0.15 -7.70 -3.78
N THR A 52 -1.03 -7.47 -3.20
CA THR A 52 -1.46 -6.15 -2.74
C THR A 52 -0.55 -5.63 -1.63
N ARG A 53 -0.15 -4.36 -1.73
CA ARG A 53 0.60 -3.69 -0.66
C ARG A 53 -0.39 -3.04 0.29
N VAL A 54 -0.26 -3.31 1.59
CA VAL A 54 -1.18 -2.81 2.60
C VAL A 54 -0.45 -2.01 3.66
N GLN A 55 -1.06 -0.91 4.10
CA GLN A 55 -0.56 -0.10 5.20
C GLN A 55 -1.71 0.40 6.08
N THR A 56 -1.58 0.21 7.39
CA THR A 56 -2.51 0.77 8.38
C THR A 56 -2.02 2.14 8.85
N LEU A 57 -2.91 3.13 8.79
CA LEU A 57 -2.73 4.47 9.33
C LEU A 57 -3.63 4.62 10.57
N LYS A 58 -3.04 4.91 11.73
CA LYS A 58 -3.78 5.17 12.97
C LYS A 58 -4.24 6.63 12.99
N THR A 59 -5.54 6.87 12.90
CA THR A 59 -6.10 8.22 12.82
C THR A 59 -6.44 8.86 14.18
N GLY A 60 -6.11 8.16 15.27
CA GLY A 60 -6.42 8.61 16.63
C GLY A 60 -7.72 8.02 17.17
N GLN A 61 -7.92 8.11 18.49
CA GLN A 61 -9.12 7.61 19.20
C GLN A 61 -9.48 6.13 18.90
N GLY A 62 -8.48 5.29 18.59
CA GLY A 62 -8.70 3.88 18.25
C GLY A 62 -9.28 3.65 16.85
N SER A 63 -9.37 4.69 16.02
CA SER A 63 -9.74 4.58 14.61
C SER A 63 -8.52 4.33 13.73
N GLU A 64 -8.74 3.54 12.68
CA GLU A 64 -7.71 3.12 11.74
C GLU A 64 -8.24 3.19 10.31
N ILE A 65 -7.36 3.59 9.39
CA ILE A 65 -7.58 3.51 7.94
C ILE A 65 -6.57 2.51 7.39
N ILE A 66 -7.04 1.56 6.59
CA ILE A 66 -6.19 0.63 5.87
C ILE A 66 -6.14 1.05 4.42
N LEU A 67 -4.94 1.37 3.95
CA LEU A 67 -4.66 1.61 2.54
C LEU A 67 -4.23 0.31 1.88
N ALA A 68 -4.77 0.03 0.70
CA ALA A 68 -4.42 -1.12 -0.13
C ALA A 68 -4.10 -0.64 -1.55
N VAL A 69 -2.87 -0.90 -2.01
CA VAL A 69 -2.44 -0.64 -3.38
C VAL A 69 -2.34 -1.96 -4.13
N PHE A 70 -3.13 -2.09 -5.20
CA PHE A 70 -3.17 -3.28 -6.04
C PHE A 70 -3.07 -2.90 -7.53
N THR A 71 -2.60 -3.84 -8.33
CA THR A 71 -2.39 -3.65 -9.77
C THR A 71 -3.35 -4.55 -10.54
N ILE A 72 -3.91 -4.01 -11.62
CA ILE A 72 -4.61 -4.77 -12.67
C ILE A 72 -3.84 -4.57 -13.98
N GLU A 73 -3.53 -5.66 -14.67
CA GLU A 73 -2.71 -5.69 -15.88
C GLU A 73 -3.46 -6.35 -17.05
N GLY A 74 -3.10 -5.99 -18.28
CA GLY A 74 -3.60 -6.69 -19.47
C GLY A 74 -4.94 -6.21 -20.01
N PHE A 75 -5.34 -4.99 -19.68
CA PHE A 75 -6.54 -4.34 -20.23
C PHE A 75 -6.53 -4.38 -21.77
N ASP A 76 -7.69 -4.68 -22.35
CA ASP A 76 -7.90 -4.79 -23.80
C ASP A 76 -6.89 -5.70 -24.52
N MET A 77 -6.40 -6.75 -23.86
CA MET A 77 -5.30 -7.63 -24.33
C MET A 77 -3.96 -6.91 -24.57
N GLY A 78 -3.78 -5.73 -24.02
CA GLY A 78 -2.54 -4.95 -24.08
C GLY A 78 -1.49 -5.38 -23.03
N ASN A 79 -0.38 -4.66 -22.99
CA ASN A 79 0.67 -4.80 -21.97
C ASN A 79 0.65 -3.67 -20.93
N ASN A 80 -0.46 -2.93 -20.86
CA ASN A 80 -0.66 -1.85 -19.92
C ASN A 80 -1.10 -2.37 -18.55
N TYR A 81 -0.91 -1.54 -17.54
CA TYR A 81 -1.44 -1.78 -16.21
C TYR A 81 -1.98 -0.48 -15.60
N SER A 82 -2.84 -0.64 -14.60
CA SER A 82 -3.27 0.44 -13.71
C SER A 82 -3.05 0.03 -12.26
N GLN A 83 -2.54 0.96 -11.46
CA GLN A 83 -2.50 0.83 -10.01
C GLN A 83 -3.72 1.54 -9.43
N TYR A 84 -4.34 0.88 -8.47
CA TYR A 84 -5.47 1.41 -7.71
C TYR A 84 -5.07 1.55 -6.25
N LEU A 85 -5.58 2.59 -5.60
CA LEU A 85 -5.53 2.77 -4.15
C LEU A 85 -6.94 2.67 -3.61
N ALA A 86 -7.15 1.75 -2.67
CA ALA A 86 -8.39 1.64 -1.91
C ALA A 86 -8.14 1.94 -0.44
N ALA A 87 -9.10 2.62 0.19
CA ALA A 87 -9.11 2.89 1.63
C ALA A 87 -10.23 2.09 2.29
N PHE A 88 -9.92 1.48 3.43
CA PHE A 88 -10.86 0.68 4.22
C PHE A 88 -10.86 1.11 5.69
N THR A 89 -11.95 0.82 6.38
CA THR A 89 -11.99 0.84 7.85
C THR A 89 -12.31 -0.56 8.39
N PRO A 90 -11.64 -1.02 9.45
CA PRO A 90 -11.90 -2.34 10.02
C PRO A 90 -13.02 -2.26 11.06
N SER A 91 -13.91 -3.25 11.09
CA SER A 91 -14.91 -3.40 12.14
C SER A 91 -15.04 -4.87 12.52
N ALA A 92 -14.95 -5.19 13.80
CA ALA A 92 -15.21 -6.53 14.30
C ALA A 92 -16.72 -6.72 14.57
N ASN A 93 -17.25 -7.90 14.24
CA ASN A 93 -18.59 -8.30 14.64
C ASN A 93 -18.62 -8.79 16.10
N GLU A 94 -19.78 -9.26 16.58
CA GLU A 94 -19.97 -9.75 17.95
C GLU A 94 -19.05 -10.94 18.30
N GLU A 95 -18.69 -11.76 17.31
CA GLU A 95 -17.75 -12.88 17.47
C GLU A 95 -16.27 -12.48 17.33
N GLY A 96 -15.97 -11.20 17.12
CA GLY A 96 -14.61 -10.69 16.94
C GLY A 96 -14.03 -10.89 15.53
N VAL A 97 -14.84 -11.34 14.56
CA VAL A 97 -14.43 -11.49 13.16
C VAL A 97 -14.34 -10.12 12.51
N VAL A 98 -13.17 -9.77 12.00
CA VAL A 98 -12.89 -8.48 11.38
C VAL A 98 -13.42 -8.44 9.95
N HIS A 99 -14.28 -7.47 9.67
CA HIS A 99 -14.71 -7.06 8.34
C HIS A 99 -13.99 -5.76 7.94
N TYR A 100 -13.66 -5.63 6.65
CA TYR A 100 -13.08 -4.41 6.09
C TYR A 100 -14.12 -3.72 5.20
N THR A 101 -14.62 -2.58 5.64
CA THR A 101 -15.59 -1.77 4.90
C THR A 101 -14.83 -0.83 3.96
N LEU A 102 -15.19 -0.84 2.68
CA LEU A 102 -14.63 0.10 1.69
C LEU A 102 -15.08 1.53 2.02
N LEU A 103 -14.11 2.45 2.09
CA LEU A 103 -14.36 3.89 2.19
C LEU A 103 -14.44 4.51 0.78
N ASP A 104 -13.40 4.32 -0.03
CA ASP A 104 -13.36 4.72 -1.44
C ASP A 104 -12.20 4.00 -2.15
N ALA A 105 -12.18 4.04 -3.49
CA ALA A 105 -11.09 3.56 -4.31
C ALA A 105 -10.90 4.41 -5.57
N LEU A 106 -9.65 4.63 -5.98
CA LEU A 106 -9.33 5.41 -7.18
C LEU A 106 -8.10 4.86 -7.92
N VAL A 107 -8.01 5.16 -9.22
CA VAL A 107 -6.81 4.90 -10.03
C VAL A 107 -5.72 5.87 -9.57
N ILE A 108 -4.60 5.33 -9.12
CA ILE A 108 -3.51 6.10 -8.51
C ILE A 108 -2.22 6.08 -9.33
N GLY A 109 -2.12 5.20 -10.33
CA GLY A 109 -0.93 5.09 -11.18
C GLY A 109 -1.10 4.13 -12.35
N GLY A 110 0.00 3.91 -13.07
CA GLY A 110 0.07 3.09 -14.28
C GLY A 110 0.24 3.89 -15.57
N GLY A 111 0.53 3.18 -16.67
CA GLY A 111 0.50 3.71 -18.05
C GLY A 111 1.31 4.98 -18.31
N GLY A 112 2.62 4.99 -18.05
CA GLY A 112 3.48 6.15 -18.38
C GLY A 112 3.32 7.36 -17.46
N TRP A 113 2.56 7.24 -16.37
CA TRP A 113 2.31 8.34 -15.44
C TRP A 113 3.18 8.24 -14.19
N ARG A 114 2.81 7.35 -13.26
CA ARG A 114 3.48 7.18 -11.98
C ARG A 114 3.23 5.79 -11.40
N ALA A 115 4.06 5.41 -10.44
CA ALA A 115 3.94 4.17 -9.69
C ALA A 115 4.17 4.38 -8.19
N ILE A 116 3.39 3.66 -7.38
CA ILE A 116 3.70 3.39 -5.97
C ILE A 116 4.49 2.08 -5.94
N ASP A 117 5.82 2.18 -5.86
CA ASP A 117 6.74 1.04 -5.71
C ASP A 117 6.74 0.52 -4.27
N ARG A 118 6.61 1.43 -3.30
CA ARG A 118 6.48 1.16 -1.87
C ARG A 118 5.37 2.01 -1.27
N LEU A 119 4.43 1.36 -0.58
CA LEU A 119 3.40 2.05 0.18
C LEU A 119 4.01 2.55 1.51
N ASP A 120 4.35 3.84 1.57
CA ASP A 120 4.88 4.56 2.74
C ASP A 120 4.08 5.84 2.99
N ALA A 121 2.77 5.66 3.10
CA ALA A 121 1.82 6.73 3.32
C ALA A 121 1.98 7.35 4.71
N ARG A 122 1.70 8.66 4.84
CA ARG A 122 1.82 9.40 6.09
C ARG A 122 0.62 10.28 6.30
N LEU A 123 0.13 10.34 7.54
CA LEU A 123 -0.87 11.33 7.92
C LEU A 123 -0.22 12.72 7.93
N VAL A 124 -0.96 13.70 7.41
CA VAL A 124 -0.54 15.11 7.39
C VAL A 124 -1.40 15.90 8.36
N GLY A 125 -0.79 16.30 9.47
CA GLY A 125 -1.51 16.96 10.57
C GLY A 125 -2.39 16.00 11.37
N GLU A 126 -3.18 16.57 12.29
CA GLU A 126 -4.14 15.82 13.10
C GLU A 126 -5.39 15.49 12.26
N PRO A 127 -5.79 14.21 12.13
CA PRO A 127 -7.04 13.83 11.48
C PRO A 127 -8.25 14.43 12.22
N THR A 128 -9.26 14.85 11.46
CA THR A 128 -10.56 15.28 12.02
C THR A 128 -11.68 14.36 11.52
N PRO A 129 -12.86 14.35 12.18
CA PRO A 129 -14.01 13.57 11.71
C PRO A 129 -14.44 13.91 10.27
N GLU A 130 -14.18 15.14 9.82
CA GLU A 130 -14.58 15.63 8.50
C GLU A 130 -13.51 15.38 7.43
N ARG A 131 -12.23 15.29 7.84
CA ARG A 131 -11.11 15.22 6.91
C ARG A 131 -9.89 14.51 7.49
N THR A 132 -9.38 13.55 6.74
CA THR A 132 -8.04 12.97 6.95
C THR A 132 -7.16 13.26 5.74
N ARG A 133 -5.96 13.81 5.95
CA ARG A 133 -4.98 14.07 4.88
C ARG A 133 -3.85 13.05 4.90
N ILE A 134 -3.49 12.57 3.73
CA ILE A 134 -2.54 11.47 3.56
C ILE A 134 -1.57 11.84 2.44
N ASP A 135 -0.28 11.82 2.73
CA ASP A 135 0.77 11.92 1.70
C ASP A 135 1.24 10.52 1.33
N VAL A 136 1.37 10.26 0.03
CA VAL A 136 1.88 8.98 -0.49
C VAL A 136 3.09 9.25 -1.40
N PRO A 137 4.31 8.83 -1.02
CA PRO A 137 5.47 8.90 -1.89
C PRO A 137 5.28 8.06 -3.16
N VAL A 138 5.74 8.58 -4.30
CA VAL A 138 5.66 7.92 -5.60
C VAL A 138 6.89 8.16 -6.46
N LEU A 139 7.00 7.36 -7.52
CA LEU A 139 7.85 7.63 -8.67
C LEU A 139 6.99 8.06 -9.84
N GLU A 140 7.35 9.16 -10.49
CA GLU A 140 6.71 9.70 -11.69
C GLU A 140 7.60 9.53 -12.92
N ASN A 141 6.97 9.30 -14.06
CA ASN A 141 7.64 9.28 -15.34
C ASN A 141 8.08 10.69 -15.73
N THR A 142 9.29 10.76 -16.27
CA THR A 142 9.82 11.91 -17.01
C THR A 142 9.79 11.63 -18.51
N ASP A 143 10.06 12.65 -19.33
CA ASP A 143 10.12 12.50 -20.79
C ASP A 143 11.20 11.50 -21.26
N ASP A 144 12.21 11.25 -20.43
CA ASP A 144 13.30 10.32 -20.69
C ASP A 144 13.02 8.88 -20.21
N ASP A 145 11.96 8.69 -19.42
CA ASP A 145 11.61 7.38 -18.86
C ASP A 145 10.84 6.52 -19.86
N SER A 146 11.09 5.21 -19.84
CA SER A 146 10.19 4.26 -20.48
C SER A 146 8.85 4.19 -19.72
N PRO A 147 7.71 3.92 -20.38
CA PRO A 147 6.37 4.08 -19.78
C PRO A 147 6.11 3.33 -18.46
N ASN A 148 6.84 2.26 -18.18
CA ASN A 148 6.64 1.45 -16.97
C ASN A 148 7.79 1.57 -15.95
N PHE A 149 8.69 2.53 -16.17
CA PHE A 149 9.92 2.69 -15.38
C PHE A 149 10.10 4.15 -14.92
N PRO A 150 9.18 4.67 -14.09
CA PRO A 150 9.31 6.03 -13.56
C PRO A 150 10.55 6.18 -12.68
N SER A 151 11.20 7.35 -12.75
CA SER A 151 12.44 7.61 -12.01
C SER A 151 12.41 8.84 -11.08
N ARG A 152 11.49 9.78 -11.30
CA ARG A 152 11.43 11.03 -10.51
C ARG A 152 10.63 10.84 -9.23
N ALA A 153 11.22 11.13 -8.07
CA ALA A 153 10.48 11.12 -6.82
C ALA A 153 9.40 12.21 -6.77
N GLY A 154 8.21 11.86 -6.31
CA GLY A 154 7.07 12.74 -6.10
C GLY A 154 6.27 12.37 -4.85
N VAL A 155 5.23 13.15 -4.56
CA VAL A 155 4.29 12.89 -3.46
C VAL A 155 2.88 13.16 -3.96
N ILE A 156 1.97 12.22 -3.71
CA ILE A 156 0.54 12.41 -3.92
C ILE A 156 -0.06 12.93 -2.62
N HIS A 157 -0.81 14.01 -2.70
CA HIS A 157 -1.57 14.56 -1.59
C HIS A 157 -3.01 14.07 -1.68
N LEU A 158 -3.43 13.24 -0.74
CA LEU A 158 -4.77 12.67 -0.69
C LEU A 158 -5.56 13.23 0.48
N SER A 159 -6.88 13.28 0.31
CA SER A 159 -7.82 13.61 1.37
C SER A 159 -8.99 12.63 1.36
N LEU A 160 -9.32 12.09 2.54
CA LEU A 160 -10.56 11.39 2.81
C LEU A 160 -11.51 12.39 3.45
N GLU A 161 -12.57 12.75 2.73
CA GLU A 161 -13.52 13.80 3.12
C GLU A 161 -14.95 13.29 3.10
N GLY A 162 -15.77 13.77 4.03
CA GLY A 162 -17.22 13.61 4.01
C GLY A 162 -17.80 12.56 4.95
N SER A 163 -19.08 12.72 5.27
CA SER A 163 -19.94 11.77 5.99
C SER A 163 -21.39 12.02 5.55
N PRO A 164 -22.19 11.00 5.18
CA PRO A 164 -21.91 9.56 5.27
C PRO A 164 -21.13 8.99 4.08
N SER A 165 -20.95 9.74 3.00
CA SER A 165 -20.20 9.31 1.81
C SER A 165 -18.78 9.86 1.87
N VAL A 166 -17.86 9.05 2.38
CA VAL A 166 -16.42 9.36 2.39
C VAL A 166 -15.90 9.27 0.95
N ARG A 167 -15.11 10.25 0.53
CA ARG A 167 -14.44 10.28 -0.77
C ARG A 167 -12.94 10.44 -0.62
N LEU A 168 -12.18 9.60 -1.31
CA LEU A 168 -10.74 9.73 -1.46
C LEU A 168 -10.47 10.62 -2.67
N GLN A 169 -9.81 11.75 -2.44
CA GLN A 169 -9.53 12.77 -3.46
C GLN A 169 -8.06 13.14 -3.45
N GLU A 170 -7.47 13.20 -4.65
CA GLU A 170 -6.16 13.80 -4.86
C GLU A 170 -6.29 15.33 -4.93
N SER A 171 -5.42 16.04 -4.22
CA SER A 171 -5.30 17.50 -4.28
C SER A 171 -4.02 17.91 -4.99
N HIS A 172 -4.14 18.91 -5.87
CA HIS A 172 -3.02 19.54 -6.59
C HIS A 172 -2.37 20.68 -5.79
#